data_AF-A0A9W6XKH6-F1
#
_entry.id   AF-A0A9W6XKH6-F1
#
_cell.length_a   1.000
_cell.length_b   1.000
_cell.length_c   1.000
_cell.angle_alpha   90.00
_cell.angle_beta   90.00
_cell.angle_gamma   90.00
#
_symmetry.space_group_name_H-M   'P 1'
#
loop_
_entity.id
_entity.type
_entity.pdbx_description
1 polymer ?
#
loop_
_entity_poly.entity_id
_entity_poly.type
_entity_poly.pdbx_seq_one_letter_code
_entity_poly.pdbx_strand_id
1 'polypeptide(L)'
;MGRKKSPRYTEDESPNLRPRPAPRPDDDNSEMNSQNANPSSQTELAAGVDQSPPSQSSQPAGPASMPAAAPSTTDHILSELVRMMAVQQAAIQASNLQMQTFMAQLAQFQSAMYEQQLRANGQKQKANPPRFYGRQDEDLELWLFHIEAHFAVYADLREGNDSRFVDMVVPVLGTDVMSWYREFKTSLGVTPRTWQLFK
;
A
#
# COMPACT_ATOMS: atom_id res chain seq x y z
N MET A 1 -14.10 76.09 -19.50
CA MET A 1 -13.35 75.26 -20.47
C MET A 1 -12.10 74.71 -19.78
N GLY A 2 -11.52 73.60 -20.26
CA GLY A 2 -10.24 73.05 -19.75
C GLY A 2 -10.33 71.57 -19.40
N ARG A 3 -9.62 70.70 -20.12
CA ARG A 3 -9.64 69.22 -20.01
C ARG A 3 -8.21 68.68 -19.99
N LYS A 4 -7.97 67.58 -19.24
CA LYS A 4 -6.77 66.69 -19.27
C LYS A 4 -5.50 67.33 -18.63
N LYS A 5 -4.48 66.60 -18.14
CA LYS A 5 -4.00 65.21 -18.36
C LYS A 5 -3.46 64.57 -17.06
N SER A 6 -3.43 63.23 -17.02
CA SER A 6 -2.52 62.43 -16.18
C SER A 6 -1.19 62.19 -16.91
N PRO A 7 -0.03 62.12 -16.22
CA PRO A 7 1.19 61.50 -16.72
C PRO A 7 1.22 59.99 -16.48
N ARG A 8 1.89 59.24 -17.36
CA ARG A 8 2.18 57.81 -17.21
C ARG A 8 3.53 57.58 -16.53
N TYR A 9 3.65 56.40 -15.92
CA TYR A 9 4.84 55.53 -15.81
C TYR A 9 6.21 56.12 -16.17
N THR A 10 7.14 55.93 -15.24
CA THR A 10 8.58 55.85 -15.52
C THR A 10 9.03 54.47 -15.05
N GLU A 11 9.07 53.51 -15.97
CA GLU A 11 9.90 52.31 -15.82
C GLU A 11 11.31 52.72 -16.28
N ASP A 12 12.31 52.54 -15.43
CA ASP A 12 13.70 52.49 -15.90
C ASP A 12 14.58 51.61 -15.02
N GLU A 13 15.48 50.92 -15.70
CA GLU A 13 16.64 50.12 -15.26
C GLU A 13 16.49 49.00 -14.20
N SER A 14 16.48 47.76 -14.71
CA SER A 14 16.96 46.56 -14.01
C SER A 14 18.49 46.44 -14.16
N PRO A 15 19.21 45.72 -13.27
CA PRO A 15 19.55 44.35 -13.66
C PRO A 15 19.71 43.36 -12.50
N ASN A 16 19.01 42.23 -12.58
CA ASN A 16 19.52 40.97 -12.00
C ASN A 16 19.11 39.79 -12.89
N LEU A 17 20.05 39.40 -13.77
CA LEU A 17 19.85 38.39 -14.78
C LEU A 17 19.81 36.99 -14.16
N ARG A 18 18.62 36.38 -14.10
CA ARG A 18 18.48 34.93 -13.96
C ARG A 18 17.84 34.37 -15.23
N PRO A 19 18.53 33.51 -16.01
CA PRO A 19 18.00 33.03 -17.28
C PRO A 19 16.67 32.28 -17.12
N ARG A 20 15.62 32.73 -17.83
CA ARG A 20 14.44 31.91 -18.07
C ARG A 20 14.75 30.90 -19.18
N PRO A 21 14.48 29.60 -19.00
CA PRO A 21 14.40 28.67 -20.13
C PRO A 21 13.21 29.09 -21.03
N ALA A 22 13.45 29.17 -22.34
CA ALA A 22 12.39 29.38 -23.32
C ALA A 22 11.69 28.06 -23.67
N PRO A 23 10.40 28.07 -24.05
CA PRO A 23 9.73 26.88 -24.57
C PRO A 23 10.23 26.55 -25.98
N ARG A 24 10.42 25.26 -26.28
CA ARG A 24 10.62 24.78 -27.66
C ARG A 24 9.29 24.43 -28.30
N PRO A 25 9.01 24.86 -29.54
CA PRO A 25 7.95 24.31 -30.35
C PRO A 25 8.38 22.97 -30.97
N ASP A 26 7.38 22.13 -31.23
CA ASP A 26 7.28 21.11 -32.28
C ASP A 26 8.53 20.29 -32.66
N ASP A 27 8.49 19.00 -32.34
CA ASP A 27 8.87 17.98 -33.32
C ASP A 27 7.91 16.77 -33.23
N ASP A 28 7.70 16.13 -34.37
CA ASP A 28 6.61 15.20 -34.65
C ASP A 28 7.06 13.72 -34.51
N ASN A 29 6.09 12.81 -34.67
CA ASN A 29 6.25 11.48 -35.26
C ASN A 29 6.56 10.25 -34.37
N SER A 30 5.96 9.13 -34.82
CA SER A 30 6.24 7.71 -34.55
C SER A 30 5.88 7.19 -33.15
N GLU A 31 4.70 6.60 -32.97
CA GLU A 31 4.31 5.23 -33.38
C GLU A 31 4.93 4.09 -32.55
N MET A 32 4.02 3.29 -31.97
CA MET A 32 4.03 1.82 -32.01
C MET A 32 5.19 1.07 -31.32
N ASN A 33 4.90 0.48 -30.16
CA ASN A 33 4.99 -0.99 -30.10
C ASN A 33 3.92 -1.63 -29.20
N SER A 34 3.48 -2.82 -29.62
CA SER A 34 2.59 -3.73 -28.90
C SER A 34 3.40 -4.79 -28.14
N GLN A 35 2.71 -5.87 -27.72
CA GLN A 35 3.21 -7.18 -27.25
C GLN A 35 3.45 -7.24 -25.72
N ASN A 36 2.72 -8.02 -24.90
CA ASN A 36 2.06 -9.34 -24.99
C ASN A 36 2.98 -10.55 -24.64
N ALA A 37 2.37 -11.51 -23.95
CA ALA A 37 2.75 -12.93 -23.78
C ALA A 37 3.93 -13.33 -22.85
N ASN A 38 3.53 -13.73 -21.64
CA ASN A 38 3.73 -15.08 -21.03
C ASN A 38 5.14 -15.62 -20.66
N PRO A 39 5.26 -16.40 -19.56
CA PRO A 39 6.49 -17.06 -19.14
C PRO A 39 6.60 -18.52 -19.63
N SER A 40 7.82 -19.06 -19.78
CA SER A 40 8.10 -20.52 -19.86
C SER A 40 9.59 -20.87 -19.77
N SER A 41 9.84 -22.18 -19.57
CA SER A 41 11.12 -22.91 -19.56
C SER A 41 11.92 -22.81 -18.25
N GLN A 42 11.94 -23.84 -17.39
CA GLN A 42 12.57 -25.17 -17.56
C GLN A 42 14.03 -25.12 -18.04
N THR A 43 14.92 -25.69 -17.25
CA THR A 43 16.21 -26.23 -17.71
C THR A 43 16.56 -27.43 -16.82
N GLU A 44 16.71 -28.58 -17.44
CA GLU A 44 17.16 -29.84 -16.84
C GLU A 44 18.33 -30.39 -17.70
N LEU A 45 19.11 -31.33 -17.15
CA LEU A 45 20.10 -32.18 -17.83
C LEU A 45 21.52 -31.61 -18.14
N ALA A 46 22.42 -31.91 -17.20
CA ALA A 46 23.56 -32.84 -17.33
C ALA A 46 24.56 -32.79 -18.51
N ALA A 47 25.86 -32.79 -18.18
CA ALA A 47 26.96 -33.44 -18.92
C ALA A 47 28.25 -33.54 -18.05
N GLY A 48 29.10 -34.58 -18.19
CA GLY A 48 30.49 -34.57 -17.68
C GLY A 48 31.11 -35.90 -17.22
N VAL A 49 31.92 -36.52 -18.08
CA VAL A 49 32.60 -37.84 -17.95
C VAL A 49 34.00 -37.68 -18.64
N ASP A 50 35.15 -38.26 -18.26
CA ASP A 50 35.49 -39.54 -17.58
C ASP A 50 36.91 -39.51 -16.90
N GLN A 51 37.36 -40.64 -16.29
CA GLN A 51 38.76 -41.18 -16.26
C GLN A 51 39.93 -40.43 -15.51
N SER A 52 40.99 -41.03 -14.92
CA SER A 52 41.43 -42.42 -14.56
C SER A 52 42.43 -42.45 -13.33
N PRO A 53 43.40 -43.39 -13.08
CA PRO A 53 43.64 -43.98 -11.74
C PRO A 53 45.11 -43.83 -11.21
N PRO A 54 45.62 -44.59 -10.20
CA PRO A 54 46.12 -45.98 -10.40
C PRO A 54 46.03 -46.98 -9.20
N SER A 55 46.18 -48.28 -9.52
CA SER A 55 46.88 -49.44 -8.86
C SER A 55 47.22 -49.46 -7.33
N GLN A 56 47.35 -50.59 -6.59
CA GLN A 56 47.41 -52.05 -6.89
C GLN A 56 47.28 -52.94 -5.61
N SER A 57 46.80 -54.19 -5.74
CA SER A 57 47.07 -55.39 -4.86
C SER A 57 46.65 -55.35 -3.36
N SER A 58 46.26 -56.43 -2.65
CA SER A 58 46.38 -57.89 -2.84
C SER A 58 45.17 -58.67 -2.24
N GLN A 59 44.93 -59.92 -2.67
CA GLN A 59 44.08 -60.90 -1.95
C GLN A 59 44.91 -61.71 -0.91
N PRO A 60 44.29 -62.47 0.02
CA PRO A 60 44.00 -63.88 -0.30
C PRO A 60 42.65 -64.45 0.23
N ALA A 61 42.18 -65.47 -0.50
CA ALA A 61 41.22 -66.55 -0.21
C ALA A 61 40.43 -66.63 1.13
N GLY A 62 39.11 -66.83 0.99
CA GLY A 62 38.18 -67.36 2.00
C GLY A 62 36.92 -67.92 1.31
N PRO A 63 36.23 -68.96 1.84
CA PRO A 63 35.43 -69.87 1.02
C PRO A 63 33.99 -69.43 0.71
N ALA A 64 33.40 -70.11 -0.27
CA ALA A 64 32.04 -69.91 -0.77
C ALA A 64 30.94 -70.02 0.31
N SER A 65 29.88 -69.24 0.15
CA SER A 65 28.57 -69.51 0.78
C SER A 65 27.41 -68.86 0.03
N MET A 66 26.43 -69.71 -0.30
CA MET A 66 25.04 -69.44 -0.67
C MET A 66 24.71 -68.73 -2.01
N PRO A 67 23.71 -69.23 -2.76
CA PRO A 67 23.10 -68.49 -3.85
C PRO A 67 22.22 -67.35 -3.31
N ALA A 68 22.06 -66.28 -4.10
CA ALA A 68 21.11 -65.22 -3.79
C ALA A 68 19.69 -65.78 -3.69
N ALA A 69 19.01 -65.53 -2.57
CA ALA A 69 17.59 -65.80 -2.46
C ALA A 69 16.83 -64.93 -3.46
N ALA A 70 16.03 -65.54 -4.32
CA ALA A 70 15.10 -64.80 -5.16
C ALA A 70 14.14 -64.00 -4.27
N PRO A 71 13.78 -62.74 -4.63
CA PRO A 71 12.82 -61.98 -3.86
C PRO A 71 11.47 -62.71 -3.86
N SER A 72 11.00 -63.10 -2.68
CA SER A 72 9.66 -63.63 -2.50
C SER A 72 8.63 -62.63 -3.05
N THR A 73 7.90 -63.02 -4.10
CA THR A 73 6.91 -62.15 -4.76
C THR A 73 5.90 -61.59 -3.74
N THR A 74 5.58 -62.37 -2.71
CA THR A 74 4.67 -62.02 -1.61
C THR A 74 5.18 -60.87 -0.72
N ASP A 75 6.47 -60.86 -0.36
CA ASP A 75 7.08 -59.76 0.40
C ASP A 75 7.13 -58.49 -0.43
N HIS A 76 7.38 -58.62 -1.74
CA HIS A 76 7.41 -57.48 -2.65
C HIS A 76 6.02 -56.81 -2.73
N ILE A 77 4.94 -57.59 -2.84
CA ILE A 77 3.55 -57.10 -2.84
C ILE A 77 3.19 -56.39 -1.52
N LEU A 78 3.60 -56.94 -0.37
CA LEU A 78 3.37 -56.31 0.94
C LEU A 78 4.15 -54.99 1.09
N SER A 79 5.41 -54.96 0.64
CA SER A 79 6.23 -53.74 0.65
C SER A 79 5.64 -52.64 -0.24
N GLU A 80 5.08 -52.99 -1.41
CA GLU A 80 4.46 -52.03 -2.32
C GLU A 80 3.14 -51.48 -1.76
N LEU A 81 2.34 -52.29 -1.06
CA LEU A 81 1.12 -51.83 -0.37
C LEU A 81 1.44 -50.80 0.74
N VAL A 82 2.46 -51.09 1.57
CA VAL A 82 2.90 -50.16 2.61
C VAL A 82 3.45 -48.87 2.00
N ARG A 83 4.21 -48.97 0.90
CA ARG A 83 4.72 -47.80 0.17
C ARG A 83 3.59 -46.96 -0.45
N MET A 84 2.58 -47.61 -1.03
CA MET A 84 1.40 -46.93 -1.59
C MET A 84 0.59 -46.21 -0.51
N MET A 85 0.40 -46.83 0.66
CA MET A 85 -0.27 -46.19 1.81
C MET A 85 0.54 -44.99 2.34
N ALA A 86 1.87 -45.12 2.45
CA ALA A 86 2.75 -44.02 2.85
C ALA A 86 2.71 -42.85 1.86
N VAL A 87 2.73 -43.12 0.55
CA VAL A 87 2.58 -42.10 -0.50
C VAL A 87 1.21 -41.42 -0.45
N GLN A 88 0.13 -42.19 -0.25
CA GLN A 88 -1.22 -41.63 -0.11
C GLN A 88 -1.34 -40.74 1.14
N GLN A 89 -0.79 -41.17 2.28
CA GLN A 89 -0.78 -40.38 3.51
C GLN A 89 0.06 -39.10 3.37
N ALA A 90 1.21 -39.17 2.69
CA ALA A 90 2.04 -38.02 2.36
C ALA A 90 1.30 -37.03 1.43
N ALA A 91 0.56 -37.51 0.42
CA ALA A 91 -0.25 -36.67 -0.46
C ALA A 91 -1.36 -35.92 0.29
N ILE A 92 -2.03 -36.57 1.24
CA ILE A 92 -3.07 -35.93 2.08
C ILE A 92 -2.46 -34.85 2.99
N GLN A 93 -1.27 -35.09 3.56
CA GLN A 93 -0.57 -34.08 4.36
C GLN A 93 -0.08 -32.90 3.49
N ALA A 94 0.49 -33.17 2.31
CA ALA A 94 0.93 -32.13 1.39
C ALA A 94 -0.23 -31.23 0.92
N SER A 95 -1.40 -31.81 0.63
CA SER A 95 -2.63 -31.07 0.29
C SER A 95 -3.10 -30.17 1.44
N ASN A 96 -3.10 -30.68 2.67
CA ASN A 96 -3.43 -29.87 3.85
C ASN A 96 -2.45 -28.69 4.05
N LEU A 97 -1.15 -28.94 3.87
CA LEU A 97 -0.12 -27.89 3.98
C LEU A 97 -0.28 -26.81 2.91
N GLN A 98 -0.60 -27.20 1.67
CA GLN A 98 -0.86 -26.28 0.57
C GLN A 98 -2.10 -25.41 0.86
N MET A 99 -3.20 -26.00 1.35
CA MET A 99 -4.41 -25.26 1.73
C MET A 99 -4.14 -24.27 2.88
N GLN A 100 -3.39 -24.70 3.91
CA GLN A 100 -3.02 -23.83 5.03
C GLN A 100 -2.14 -22.66 4.56
N THR A 101 -1.18 -22.92 3.67
CA THR A 101 -0.31 -21.88 3.08
C THR A 101 -1.13 -20.86 2.30
N PHE A 102 -2.12 -21.30 1.51
CA PHE A 102 -3.02 -20.42 0.77
C PHE A 102 -3.90 -19.56 1.71
N MET A 103 -4.50 -20.16 2.74
CA MET A 103 -5.26 -19.40 3.75
C MET A 103 -4.39 -18.37 4.49
N ALA A 104 -3.16 -18.74 4.87
CA ALA A 104 -2.23 -17.83 5.52
C ALA A 104 -1.87 -16.64 4.60
N GLN A 105 -1.63 -16.89 3.31
CA GLN A 105 -1.35 -15.84 2.34
C GLN A 105 -2.56 -14.91 2.13
N LEU A 106 -3.78 -15.45 2.04
CA LEU A 106 -5.00 -14.65 1.92
C LEU A 106 -5.23 -13.76 3.16
N ALA A 107 -5.00 -14.31 4.36
CA ALA A 107 -5.09 -13.56 5.62
C ALA A 107 -4.04 -12.45 5.71
N GLN A 108 -2.79 -12.73 5.32
CA GLN A 108 -1.71 -11.75 5.26
C GLN A 108 -2.01 -10.61 4.26
N PHE A 109 -2.57 -10.93 3.09
CA PHE A 109 -2.98 -9.91 2.12
C PHE A 109 -4.09 -9.02 2.67
N GLN A 110 -5.10 -9.60 3.32
CA GLN A 110 -6.20 -8.85 3.93
C GLN A 110 -5.71 -7.93 5.06
N SER A 111 -4.84 -8.42 5.96
CA SER A 111 -4.28 -7.61 7.04
C SER A 111 -3.39 -6.49 6.49
N ALA A 112 -2.52 -6.78 5.51
CA ALA A 112 -1.67 -5.77 4.87
C ALA A 112 -2.49 -4.66 4.18
N MET A 113 -3.58 -5.02 3.49
CA MET A 113 -4.52 -4.06 2.91
C MET A 113 -5.16 -3.16 3.96
N TYR A 114 -5.63 -3.76 5.08
CA TYR A 114 -6.25 -3.00 6.17
C TYR A 114 -5.24 -2.08 6.88
N GLU A 115 -4.03 -2.57 7.18
CA GLU A 115 -2.96 -1.75 7.74
C GLU A 115 -2.52 -0.62 6.80
N GLN A 116 -2.50 -0.86 5.48
CA GLN A 116 -2.20 0.18 4.50
C GLN A 116 -3.31 1.24 4.45
N GLN A 117 -4.58 0.84 4.55
CA GLN A 117 -5.71 1.76 4.65
C GLN A 117 -5.65 2.60 5.95
N LEU A 118 -5.36 1.98 7.09
CA LEU A 118 -5.13 2.66 8.37
C LEU A 118 -3.96 3.63 8.29
N ARG A 119 -2.83 3.24 7.67
CA ARG A 119 -1.65 4.09 7.47
C ARG A 119 -1.97 5.31 6.61
N ALA A 120 -2.70 5.11 5.50
CA ALA A 120 -3.12 6.20 4.62
C ALA A 120 -4.11 7.15 5.30
N ASN A 121 -5.03 6.64 6.13
CA ASN A 121 -5.94 7.46 6.92
C ASN A 121 -5.18 8.24 8.02
N GLY A 122 -4.30 7.57 8.77
CA GLY A 122 -3.44 8.21 9.78
C GLY A 122 -2.47 9.25 9.21
N GLN A 123 -2.06 9.15 7.94
CA GLN A 123 -1.32 10.21 7.26
C GLN A 123 -2.19 11.45 6.98
N LYS A 124 -3.47 11.28 6.62
CA LYS A 124 -4.44 12.39 6.48
C LYS A 124 -4.76 13.06 7.83
N GLN A 125 -4.72 12.31 8.93
CA GLN A 125 -4.82 12.85 10.30
C GLN A 125 -3.53 13.56 10.77
N LYS A 126 -2.37 13.34 10.13
CA LYS A 126 -1.11 14.02 10.42
C LYS A 126 -0.87 15.29 9.59
N ALA A 127 -1.57 15.45 8.47
CA ALA A 127 -1.60 16.71 7.74
C ALA A 127 -2.36 17.76 8.56
N ASN A 128 -2.02 19.05 8.43
CA ASN A 128 -2.82 20.09 9.08
C ASN A 128 -4.27 20.04 8.54
N PRO A 129 -5.29 20.13 9.41
CA PRO A 129 -6.68 20.20 8.98
C PRO A 129 -6.91 21.41 8.05
N PRO A 130 -7.77 21.28 7.02
CA PRO A 130 -8.03 22.38 6.08
C PRO A 130 -8.67 23.56 6.81
N ARG A 131 -8.18 24.78 6.53
CA ARG A 131 -8.77 26.01 7.05
C ARG A 131 -9.91 26.47 6.13
N PHE A 132 -11.07 26.78 6.69
CA PHE A 132 -12.22 27.30 5.94
C PHE A 132 -12.34 28.81 6.13
N TYR A 133 -12.25 29.57 5.04
CA TYR A 133 -12.27 31.03 5.07
C TYR A 133 -13.68 31.60 4.86
N GLY A 134 -14.65 30.78 4.41
CA GLY A 134 -16.01 31.22 4.14
C GLY A 134 -16.15 31.93 2.81
N ARG A 135 -15.25 31.65 1.86
CA ARG A 135 -15.26 32.24 0.51
C ARG A 135 -16.32 31.54 -0.35
N GLN A 136 -16.87 32.23 -1.34
CA GLN A 136 -17.92 31.68 -2.21
C GLN A 136 -17.46 30.51 -3.10
N ASP A 137 -16.15 30.34 -3.29
CA ASP A 137 -15.53 29.21 -3.98
C ASP A 137 -15.20 28.02 -3.06
N GLU A 138 -15.49 28.12 -1.75
CA GLU A 138 -15.25 27.04 -0.79
C GLU A 138 -16.54 26.27 -0.48
N ASP A 139 -16.47 24.94 -0.63
CA ASP A 139 -17.57 24.03 -0.30
C ASP A 139 -17.59 23.73 1.21
N LEU A 140 -18.64 24.20 1.89
CA LEU A 140 -18.85 24.00 3.32
C LEU A 140 -19.05 22.53 3.68
N GLU A 141 -19.83 21.78 2.90
CA GLU A 141 -20.13 20.36 3.16
C GLU A 141 -18.87 19.51 3.00
N LEU A 142 -18.08 19.77 1.96
CA LEU A 142 -16.79 19.12 1.75
C LEU A 142 -15.79 19.44 2.87
N TRP A 143 -15.76 20.70 3.34
CA TRP A 143 -14.93 21.08 4.48
C TRP A 143 -15.37 20.38 5.77
N LEU A 144 -16.67 20.38 6.08
CA LEU A 144 -17.22 19.67 7.24
C LEU A 144 -16.87 18.17 7.20
N PHE A 145 -17.02 17.52 6.04
CA PHE A 145 -16.61 16.14 5.83
C PHE A 145 -15.10 15.93 6.09
N HIS A 146 -14.24 16.83 5.61
CA HIS A 146 -12.79 16.75 5.87
C HIS A 146 -12.42 16.99 7.34
N ILE A 147 -13.12 17.87 8.05
CA ILE A 147 -12.92 18.10 9.48
C ILE A 147 -13.38 16.89 10.31
N GLU A 148 -14.57 16.35 10.04
CA GLU A 148 -15.04 15.12 10.71
C GLU A 148 -14.11 13.94 10.44
N ALA A 149 -13.59 13.79 9.22
CA ALA A 149 -12.63 12.74 8.87
C ALA A 149 -11.24 12.94 9.53
N HIS A 150 -10.77 14.18 9.64
CA HIS A 150 -9.48 14.50 10.27
C HIS A 150 -9.53 14.30 11.80
N PHE A 151 -10.62 14.71 12.45
CA PHE A 151 -10.84 14.54 13.89
C PHE A 151 -11.60 13.25 14.25
N ALA A 152 -11.61 12.23 13.37
CA ALA A 152 -12.39 11.00 13.57
C ALA A 152 -12.05 10.24 14.88
N VAL A 153 -10.82 10.36 15.38
CA VAL A 153 -10.38 9.80 16.69
C VAL A 153 -11.12 10.44 17.87
N TYR A 154 -11.70 11.63 17.67
CA TYR A 154 -12.46 12.39 18.66
C TYR A 154 -13.97 12.30 18.43
N ALA A 155 -14.46 11.23 17.79
CA ALA A 155 -15.89 10.98 17.57
C ALA A 155 -16.73 11.09 18.86
N ASP A 156 -16.23 10.56 19.98
CA ASP A 156 -16.90 10.67 21.29
C ASP A 156 -17.06 12.14 21.76
N LEU A 157 -16.11 13.01 21.42
CA LEU A 157 -16.22 14.46 21.70
C LEU A 157 -17.20 15.14 20.73
N ARG A 158 -17.22 14.72 19.46
CA ARG A 158 -18.11 15.23 18.41
C ARG A 158 -19.59 14.94 18.74
N GLU A 159 -19.86 13.76 19.27
CA GLU A 159 -21.19 13.27 19.63
C GLU A 159 -21.60 13.68 21.06
N GLY A 160 -20.65 14.22 21.84
CA GLY A 160 -20.91 14.78 23.15
C GLY A 160 -21.79 16.04 23.12
N ASN A 161 -22.59 16.22 24.17
CA ASN A 161 -23.42 17.42 24.38
C ASN A 161 -22.62 18.60 24.98
N ASP A 162 -21.34 18.73 24.64
CA ASP A 162 -20.44 19.77 25.14
C ASP A 162 -19.73 20.53 24.01
N SER A 163 -18.87 21.49 24.35
CA SER A 163 -18.18 22.33 23.36
C SER A 163 -16.78 21.85 22.97
N ARG A 164 -16.25 20.79 23.57
CA ARG A 164 -14.82 20.41 23.43
C ARG A 164 -14.43 20.13 21.99
N PHE A 165 -15.30 19.48 21.21
CA PHE A 165 -15.04 19.24 19.78
C PHE A 165 -15.05 20.54 18.97
N VAL A 166 -16.04 21.43 19.19
CA VAL A 166 -16.09 22.74 18.51
C VAL A 166 -14.86 23.58 18.89
N ASP A 167 -14.46 23.59 20.16
CA ASP A 167 -13.28 24.32 20.63
C ASP A 167 -11.96 23.77 20.00
N MET A 168 -11.93 22.50 19.53
CA MET A 168 -10.83 21.95 18.70
C MET A 168 -10.91 22.34 17.22
N VAL A 169 -12.10 22.63 16.68
CA VAL A 169 -12.32 23.08 15.30
C VAL A 169 -12.10 24.58 15.15
N VAL A 170 -12.39 25.39 16.17
CA VAL A 170 -12.21 26.86 16.15
C VAL A 170 -10.84 27.33 15.63
N PRO A 171 -9.68 26.73 16.01
CA PRO A 171 -8.38 27.08 15.45
C PRO A 171 -8.23 26.94 13.94
N VAL A 172 -9.12 26.18 13.27
CA VAL A 172 -9.11 25.92 11.82
C VAL A 172 -10.12 26.78 11.05
N LEU A 173 -10.76 27.75 11.70
CA LEU A 173 -11.63 28.73 11.04
C LEU A 173 -10.80 29.91 10.53
N GLY A 174 -11.11 30.40 9.32
CA GLY A 174 -10.53 31.61 8.75
C GLY A 174 -11.11 32.88 9.37
N THR A 175 -10.54 34.04 9.01
CA THR A 175 -10.82 35.33 9.67
C THR A 175 -12.30 35.72 9.68
N ASP A 176 -13.01 35.49 8.57
CA ASP A 176 -14.40 35.91 8.40
C ASP A 176 -15.35 34.97 9.16
N VAL A 177 -15.14 33.65 9.02
CA VAL A 177 -15.86 32.62 9.78
C VAL A 177 -15.60 32.75 11.29
N MET A 178 -14.39 33.15 11.71
CA MET A 178 -14.10 33.49 13.10
C MET A 178 -14.87 34.71 13.62
N SER A 179 -15.27 35.63 12.73
CA SER A 179 -16.13 36.76 13.11
C SER A 179 -17.56 36.30 13.35
N TRP A 180 -18.12 35.51 12.43
CA TRP A 180 -19.39 34.82 12.63
C TRP A 180 -19.39 33.97 13.91
N TYR A 181 -18.34 33.18 14.15
CA TYR A 181 -18.24 32.33 15.36
C TYR A 181 -18.27 33.13 16.66
N ARG A 182 -17.71 34.36 16.69
CA ARG A 182 -17.79 35.25 17.85
C ARG A 182 -19.23 35.69 18.12
N GLU A 183 -20.00 36.02 17.08
CA GLU A 183 -21.41 36.40 17.19
C GLU A 183 -22.27 35.20 17.61
N PHE A 184 -22.11 34.05 16.96
CA PHE A 184 -22.73 32.76 17.31
C PHE A 184 -22.47 32.35 18.77
N LYS A 185 -21.22 32.45 19.22
CA LYS A 185 -20.87 32.18 20.63
C LYS A 185 -21.54 33.17 21.59
N THR A 186 -21.71 34.43 21.17
CA THR A 186 -22.36 35.47 21.98
C THR A 186 -23.86 35.24 22.09
N SER A 187 -24.54 34.86 21.00
CA SER A 187 -25.99 34.59 21.00
C SER A 187 -26.37 33.34 21.80
N LEU A 188 -25.50 32.32 21.84
CA LEU A 188 -25.71 31.12 22.65
C LEU A 188 -25.42 31.30 24.15
N GLY A 189 -24.63 32.30 24.54
CA GLY A 189 -24.28 32.58 25.92
C GLY A 189 -23.56 31.41 26.61
N VAL A 190 -24.21 30.84 27.64
CA VAL A 190 -23.69 29.67 28.39
C VAL A 190 -24.03 28.32 27.75
N THR A 191 -24.86 28.31 26.70
CA THR A 191 -25.30 27.07 26.04
C THR A 191 -24.09 26.35 25.41
N PRO A 192 -23.94 25.02 25.59
CA PRO A 192 -22.90 24.27 24.93
C PRO A 192 -23.01 24.36 23.41
N ARG A 193 -21.91 24.70 22.75
CA ARG A 193 -21.76 24.66 21.28
C ARG A 193 -21.49 23.23 20.87
N THR A 194 -22.54 22.40 20.81
CA THR A 194 -22.42 21.03 20.30
C THR A 194 -22.07 21.04 18.82
N TRP A 195 -21.48 19.96 18.31
CA TRP A 195 -21.10 19.90 16.89
C TRP A 195 -22.31 20.06 15.95
N GLN A 196 -23.46 19.47 16.30
CA GLN A 196 -24.69 19.57 15.50
C GLN A 196 -25.36 20.95 15.55
N LEU A 197 -24.98 21.82 16.49
CA LEU A 197 -25.46 23.21 16.57
C LEU A 197 -24.48 24.19 15.91
N PHE A 198 -23.23 23.77 15.72
CA PHE A 198 -22.19 24.54 15.03
C PHE A 198 -22.26 24.38 13.50
N LYS A 199 -22.73 23.21 13.02
CA LYS A 199 -23.06 22.95 11.61
C LYS A 199 -24.37 23.63 11.22
#